data_AF-A0A7V2WN80-F1
#
_entry.id   AF-A0A7V2WN80-F1
#
_cell.length_a   1.000
_cell.length_b   1.000
_cell.length_c   1.000
_cell.angle_alpha   90.00
_cell.angle_beta   90.00
_cell.angle_gamma   90.00
#
_symmetry.space_group_name_H-M   'P 1'
#
loop_
_entity.id
_entity.type
_entity.pdbx_description
1 polymer ?
#
loop_
_entity_poly.entity_id
_entity_poly.type
_entity_poly.pdbx_seq_one_letter_code
_entity_poly.pdbx_strand_id
1 'polypeptide(L)'
;KISDEEIVRRYLASMINEGAKELEEGIAQRPVDIDMVFVSGYGFPRYRGGPMKFADMYGLDKVVADMKTFAAADTAFWQPSQLLLDLVDSGKNFDSLNK
;
A
#
# COMPACT_ATOMS: atom_id res chain seq x y z
N LYS A 1 -12.08 12.43 17.59
CA LYS A 1 -11.36 11.21 18.03
C LYS A 1 -11.36 10.24 16.85
N ILE A 2 -10.21 9.70 16.47
CA ILE A 2 -10.07 8.76 15.35
C ILE A 2 -10.66 7.40 15.79
N SER A 3 -11.45 6.74 14.92
CA SER A 3 -12.01 5.41 15.21
C SER A 3 -10.97 4.31 15.04
N ASP A 4 -11.19 3.14 15.67
CA ASP A 4 -10.28 1.99 15.53
C ASP A 4 -10.13 1.56 14.07
N GLU A 5 -11.21 1.62 13.30
CA GLU A 5 -11.19 1.33 11.87
C GLU A 5 -10.35 2.34 11.07
N GLU A 6 -10.45 3.63 11.39
CA GLU A 6 -9.64 4.65 10.74
C GLU A 6 -8.15 4.52 11.12
N ILE A 7 -7.84 4.14 12.37
CA ILE A 7 -6.46 3.84 12.79
C ILE A 7 -5.87 2.73 11.91
N VAL A 8 -6.62 1.63 11.72
CA VAL A 8 -6.17 0.51 10.89
C VAL A 8 -6.01 0.94 9.42
N ARG A 9 -6.96 1.68 8.85
CA ARG A 9 -6.86 2.17 7.46
C ARG A 9 -5.67 3.10 7.25
N ARG A 10 -5.40 4.02 8.19
CA ARG A 10 -4.22 4.90 8.14
C ARG A 10 -2.94 4.09 8.14
N TYR A 11 -2.83 3.12 9.05
CA TYR A 11 -1.65 2.27 9.17
C TYR A 11 -1.38 1.45 7.90
N LEU A 12 -2.43 0.85 7.34
CA LEU A 12 -2.33 0.08 6.11
C LEU A 12 -2.00 0.97 4.91
N ALA A 13 -2.67 2.12 4.76
CA ALA A 13 -2.40 3.06 3.67
C ALA A 13 -0.96 3.57 3.68
N SER A 14 -0.41 3.92 4.86
CA SER A 14 0.99 4.34 4.96
C SER A 14 1.96 3.22 4.60
N MET A 15 1.70 1.98 5.06
CA MET A 15 2.55 0.82 4.78
C MET A 15 2.54 0.45 3.30
N ILE A 16 1.36 0.48 2.67
CA ILE A 16 1.18 0.20 1.24
C ILE A 16 1.92 1.24 0.41
N ASN A 17 1.75 2.53 0.75
CA ASN A 17 2.40 3.61 0.03
C ASN A 17 3.92 3.53 0.13
N GLU A 18 4.45 3.20 1.30
CA GLU A 18 5.89 3.04 1.48
C GLU A 18 6.43 1.86 0.65
N GLY A 19 5.77 0.70 0.68
CA GLY A 19 6.19 -0.42 -0.17
C GLY A 19 6.08 -0.08 -1.67
N ALA A 20 5.12 0.74 -2.07
CA ALA A 20 5.03 1.23 -3.45
C ALA A 20 6.20 2.16 -3.82
N LYS A 21 6.69 2.99 -2.88
CA LYS A 21 7.90 3.79 -3.08
C LYS A 21 9.16 2.93 -3.16
N GLU A 22 9.29 1.91 -2.31
CA GLU A 22 10.42 0.98 -2.37
C GLU A 22 10.51 0.27 -3.73
N LEU A 23 9.37 -0.04 -4.34
CA LEU A 23 9.29 -0.57 -5.70
C LEU A 23 9.67 0.47 -6.75
N GLU A 24 9.17 1.70 -6.62
CA GLU A 24 9.47 2.82 -7.52
C GLU A 24 10.97 3.17 -7.52
N GLU A 25 11.61 3.14 -6.35
CA GLU A 25 13.03 3.40 -6.14
C GLU A 25 13.92 2.20 -6.52
N GLY A 26 13.33 1.03 -6.79
CA GLY A 26 14.04 -0.20 -7.12
C GLY A 26 14.77 -0.86 -5.94
N ILE A 27 14.41 -0.50 -4.70
CA ILE A 27 14.89 -1.15 -3.48
C ILE A 27 14.35 -2.57 -3.40
N ALA A 28 13.04 -2.72 -3.65
CA ALA A 28 12.41 -4.01 -3.86
C ALA A 28 12.21 -4.24 -5.36
N GLN A 29 12.44 -5.47 -5.83
CA GLN A 29 12.25 -5.80 -7.24
C GLN A 29 10.80 -6.15 -7.57
N ARG A 30 10.10 -6.84 -6.66
CA ARG A 30 8.71 -7.27 -6.87
C ARG A 30 7.88 -7.09 -5.61
N PRO A 31 6.57 -6.83 -5.75
CA PRO A 31 5.68 -6.72 -4.59
C PRO A 31 5.69 -7.95 -3.66
N VAL A 32 5.85 -9.15 -4.22
CA VAL A 32 5.96 -10.39 -3.43
C VAL A 32 7.18 -10.39 -2.49
N ASP A 33 8.27 -9.71 -2.85
CA ASP A 33 9.47 -9.65 -2.02
C ASP A 33 9.19 -8.85 -0.73
N ILE A 34 8.42 -7.76 -0.85
CA ILE A 34 7.92 -6.97 0.29
C ILE A 34 6.95 -7.80 1.13
N ASP A 35 5.96 -8.43 0.50
CA ASP A 35 4.96 -9.24 1.21
C ASP A 35 5.60 -10.38 2.01
N MET A 36 6.61 -11.04 1.45
CA MET A 36 7.33 -12.12 2.13
C MET A 36 8.06 -11.64 3.39
N VAL A 37 8.67 -10.46 3.34
CA VAL A 37 9.32 -9.83 4.51
C VAL A 37 8.29 -9.50 5.59
N PHE A 38 7.14 -8.92 5.23
CA PHE A 38 6.10 -8.57 6.19
C PHE A 38 5.46 -9.79 6.84
N VAL A 39 5.20 -10.84 6.06
CA VAL A 39 4.63 -12.09 6.55
C VAL A 39 5.60 -12.87 7.43
N SER A 40 6.88 -12.90 7.07
CA SER A 40 7.88 -13.75 7.72
C SER A 40 8.61 -13.06 8.86
N GLY A 41 8.84 -11.75 8.74
CA GLY A 41 9.63 -10.96 9.70
C GLY A 41 8.77 -10.11 10.64
N TYR A 42 7.75 -9.43 10.12
CA TYR A 42 6.96 -8.45 10.89
C TYR A 42 5.62 -8.98 11.41
N GLY A 43 5.29 -10.24 11.12
CA GLY A 43 4.07 -10.88 11.62
C GLY A 43 2.78 -10.38 10.97
N PHE A 44 2.86 -9.84 9.73
CA PHE A 44 1.65 -9.48 8.99
C PHE A 44 0.74 -10.70 8.81
N PRO A 45 -0.61 -10.56 8.94
CA PRO A 45 -1.51 -11.71 8.91
C PRO A 45 -1.41 -12.50 7.60
N ARG A 46 -0.88 -13.74 7.68
CA ARG A 46 -0.67 -14.64 6.52
C ARG A 46 -1.90 -14.80 5.63
N TYR A 47 -3.09 -14.88 6.21
CA TYR A 47 -4.35 -15.04 5.47
C TYR A 47 -4.74 -13.81 4.65
N ARG A 48 -4.06 -12.67 4.86
CA ARG A 48 -4.18 -11.47 4.03
C ARG A 48 -3.06 -11.34 2.99
N GLY A 49 -2.17 -12.34 2.86
CA GLY A 49 -0.95 -12.22 2.06
C GLY A 49 0.04 -11.33 2.80
N GLY A 50 0.51 -10.26 2.18
CA GLY A 50 1.20 -9.16 2.84
C GLY A 50 0.49 -7.82 2.56
N PRO A 51 1.11 -6.67 2.89
CA PRO A 51 0.50 -5.36 2.62
C PRO A 51 0.22 -5.10 1.13
N MET A 52 1.08 -5.54 0.21
CA MET A 52 0.87 -5.35 -1.23
C MET A 52 -0.29 -6.21 -1.71
N LYS A 53 -0.33 -7.49 -1.32
CA LYS A 53 -1.48 -8.35 -1.65
C LYS A 53 -2.79 -7.87 -1.00
N PHE A 54 -2.71 -7.35 0.22
CA PHE A 54 -3.87 -6.75 0.87
C PHE A 54 -4.39 -5.54 0.08
N ALA A 55 -3.51 -4.68 -0.41
CA ALA A 55 -3.89 -3.53 -1.24
C ALA A 55 -4.65 -3.97 -2.50
N ASP A 56 -4.20 -5.03 -3.17
CA ASP A 56 -4.87 -5.59 -4.34
C ASP A 56 -6.29 -6.11 -4.03
N MET A 57 -6.48 -6.72 -2.86
CA MET A 57 -7.80 -7.20 -2.42
C MET A 57 -8.72 -6.06 -1.97
N TYR A 58 -8.16 -5.02 -1.35
CA TYR A 58 -8.91 -3.86 -0.89
C TYR A 58 -9.35 -2.95 -2.05
N GLY A 59 -8.45 -2.76 -3.01
CA GLY A 59 -8.57 -1.85 -4.16
C GLY A 59 -7.60 -0.68 -4.04
N LEU A 60 -6.70 -0.51 -5.02
CA LEU A 60 -5.69 0.55 -5.01
C LEU A 60 -6.32 1.95 -5.13
N ASP A 61 -7.43 2.06 -5.85
CA ASP A 61 -8.25 3.27 -5.94
C ASP A 61 -8.76 3.70 -4.55
N LYS A 62 -9.18 2.73 -3.72
CA LYS A 62 -9.60 2.99 -2.35
C LYS A 62 -8.43 3.38 -1.45
N VAL A 63 -7.25 2.78 -1.61
CA VAL A 63 -6.04 3.20 -0.89
C VAL A 63 -5.74 4.67 -1.21
N VAL A 64 -5.74 5.06 -2.49
CA VAL A 64 -5.51 6.45 -2.90
C VAL A 64 -6.59 7.38 -2.35
N ALA A 65 -7.86 6.95 -2.35
CA ALA A 65 -8.96 7.74 -1.78
C ALA A 65 -8.83 7.93 -0.26
N ASP A 66 -8.42 6.88 0.46
CA ASP A 66 -8.12 6.93 1.89
C ASP A 66 -6.99 7.93 2.17
N MET A 67 -5.89 7.87 1.39
CA MET A 67 -4.77 8.81 1.52
C MET A 67 -5.19 10.25 1.25
N LYS A 68 -5.99 10.51 0.21
CA LYS A 68 -6.57 11.84 -0.06
C LYS A 68 -7.41 12.37 1.10
N THR A 69 -8.17 11.48 1.75
CA THR A 69 -8.96 11.81 2.94
C THR A 69 -8.03 12.17 4.11
N PHE A 70 -6.96 11.41 4.32
CA PHE A 70 -6.02 11.62 5.42
C PHE A 70 -5.09 12.83 5.22
N ALA A 71 -4.86 13.23 3.97
CA ALA A 71 -4.06 14.40 3.59
C ALA A 71 -4.58 15.72 4.18
N ALA A 72 -5.85 15.79 4.59
CA ALA A 72 -6.39 16.94 5.33
C ALA A 72 -5.63 17.24 6.62
N ALA A 73 -4.97 16.24 7.23
CA ALA A 73 -4.14 16.41 8.42
C ALA A 73 -2.66 16.68 8.11
N ASP A 74 -2.14 16.08 7.04
CA ASP A 74 -0.75 16.23 6.59
C ASP A 74 -0.62 15.90 5.10
N THR A 75 -0.63 16.93 4.26
CA THR A 75 -0.60 16.73 2.81
C THR A 75 0.70 16.09 2.32
N ALA A 76 1.83 16.39 2.98
CA ALA A 76 3.13 15.89 2.54
C ALA A 76 3.30 14.41 2.86
N PHE A 77 2.89 13.98 4.06
CA PHE A 77 2.97 12.58 4.46
C PHE A 77 2.04 11.68 3.64
N TRP A 78 0.82 12.15 3.35
CA TRP A 78 -0.20 11.37 2.65
C TRP A 78 -0.16 11.50 1.12
N GLN A 79 0.97 11.96 0.55
CA GLN A 79 1.16 11.96 -0.89
C GLN A 79 1.31 10.51 -1.42
N PRO A 80 0.43 10.06 -2.34
CA PRO A 80 0.58 8.76 -3.01
C PRO A 80 1.88 8.69 -3.82
N SER A 81 2.52 7.53 -3.85
CA SER A 81 3.63 7.25 -4.75
C SER A 81 3.20 7.34 -6.20
N GLN A 82 4.13 7.64 -7.11
CA GLN A 82 3.80 7.72 -8.53
C GLN A 82 3.41 6.35 -9.07
N LEU A 83 4.10 5.29 -8.62
CA LEU A 83 3.74 3.92 -8.98
C LEU A 83 2.29 3.58 -8.64
N LEU A 84 1.82 3.97 -7.44
CA LEU A 84 0.45 3.68 -7.01
C LEU A 84 -0.58 4.39 -7.90
N LEU A 85 -0.31 5.65 -8.28
CA LEU A 85 -1.16 6.40 -9.21
C LEU A 85 -1.18 5.77 -10.60
N ASP A 86 -0.01 5.40 -11.14
CA ASP A 86 0.12 4.79 -12.46
C ASP A 86 -0.61 3.43 -12.55
N LEU A 87 -0.56 2.63 -11.47
CA LEU A 87 -1.30 1.37 -11.40
C LEU A 87 -2.81 1.60 -11.43
N VAL A 88 -3.30 2.56 -10.65
CA VAL A 88 -4.73 2.93 -10.66
C VAL A 88 -5.16 3.44 -12.04
N ASP A 89 -4.40 4.35 -12.63
CA ASP A 89 -4.71 4.96 -13.93
C ASP A 89 -4.68 3.94 -15.08
N SER A 90 -3.81 2.94 -15.00
CA SER A 90 -3.70 1.87 -16.00
C SER A 90 -4.62 0.66 -15.75
N GLY A 91 -5.43 0.69 -14.69
CA GLY A 91 -6.29 -0.43 -14.30
C GLY A 91 -5.52 -1.70 -13.92
N LYS A 92 -4.28 -1.53 -13.45
CA LYS A 92 -3.38 -2.60 -12.99
C LYS A 92 -3.33 -2.62 -11.47
N ASN A 93 -2.63 -3.62 -10.93
CA ASN A 93 -2.43 -3.82 -9.50
C ASN A 93 -1.02 -4.31 -9.20
N PHE A 94 -0.66 -4.51 -7.93
CA PHE A 94 0.67 -4.98 -7.57
C PHE A 94 0.96 -6.38 -8.12
N ASP A 95 -0.02 -7.28 -8.11
CA ASP A 95 0.11 -8.63 -8.69
C ASP A 95 0.63 -8.60 -10.14
N SER A 96 0.22 -7.59 -10.93
CA SER A 96 0.66 -7.41 -12.31
C SER A 96 2.17 -7.13 -12.48
N LEU A 97 2.85 -6.75 -11.40
CA LEU A 97 4.29 -6.46 -11.33
C LEU A 97 5.14 -7.65 -10.86
N ASN A 98 4.52 -8.76 -10.43
CA ASN A 98 5.25 -9.96 -9.93
C ASN A 98 5.88 -10.81 -11.05
N LYS A 99 6.22 -10.22 -12.20
CA LYS A 99 6.72 -10.94 -13.37
C LYS A 99 8.21 -11.23 -13.28
#